data_AF-A0A8J5MSG5-F1
#
_entry.id   AF-A0A8J5MSG5-F1
#
_cell.length_a   1.000
_cell.length_b   1.000
_cell.length_c   1.000
_cell.angle_alpha   90.00
_cell.angle_beta   90.00
_cell.angle_gamma   90.00
#
_symmetry.space_group_name_H-M   'P 1'
#
loop_
_entity.id
_entity.type
_entity.pdbx_description
1 polymer ?
#
loop_
_entity_poly.entity_id
_entity_poly.type
_entity_poly.pdbx_seq_one_letter_code
_entity_poly.pdbx_strand_id
1 'polypeptide(L)'
;MALKRPHPPSSCCGKVPKQAKREKKVMTPVKKLQLLDKLKGVQSFAACGQDYGINGICLLHQEEKDIHNAVALNDPSSAKVAANVRDTAMVKMEKALNIWIEDFNCHHTPLSQKFICESQGPV
;
A
#
# COMPACT_ATOMS: atom_id res chain seq x y z
N MET A 1 18.12 -69.08 34.89
CA MET A 1 17.19 -68.11 35.50
C MET A 1 17.54 -66.73 34.97
N ALA A 2 16.72 -66.14 34.10
CA ALA A 2 17.00 -64.83 33.50
C ALA A 2 16.40 -63.72 34.36
N LEU A 3 17.25 -62.87 34.93
CA LEU A 3 16.86 -61.69 35.71
C LEU A 3 16.21 -60.64 34.79
N LYS A 4 14.90 -60.44 34.91
CA LYS A 4 14.17 -59.33 34.28
C LYS A 4 14.67 -58.00 34.85
N ARG A 5 15.16 -57.10 33.99
CA ARG A 5 15.42 -55.71 34.36
C ARG A 5 14.09 -54.93 34.48
N PRO A 6 13.89 -54.12 35.52
CA PRO A 6 12.67 -53.33 35.67
C PRO A 6 12.64 -52.18 34.66
N HIS A 7 11.46 -51.94 34.08
CA HIS A 7 11.18 -50.80 33.21
C HIS A 7 11.21 -49.48 34.01
N PRO A 8 11.77 -48.40 33.46
CA PRO A 8 11.66 -47.08 34.07
C PRO A 8 10.20 -46.59 34.00
N PRO A 9 9.69 -45.89 35.03
CA PRO A 9 8.36 -45.33 35.01
C PRO A 9 8.24 -44.29 33.89
N SER A 10 7.20 -44.49 33.08
CA SER A 10 6.67 -43.62 32.04
C SER A 10 6.77 -42.14 32.41
N SER A 11 7.65 -41.45 31.67
CA SER A 11 7.66 -40.01 31.40
C SER A 11 6.35 -39.31 31.74
N CYS A 12 6.40 -38.40 32.71
CA CYS A 12 5.34 -37.47 33.03
C CYS A 12 4.98 -36.70 31.76
N CYS A 13 3.82 -37.02 31.17
CA CYS A 13 3.22 -36.25 30.09
C CYS A 13 2.87 -34.87 30.65
N GLY A 14 3.84 -33.95 30.59
CA GLY A 14 3.61 -32.54 30.82
C GLY A 14 2.60 -32.06 29.79
N LYS A 15 1.42 -31.67 30.26
CA LYS A 15 0.44 -30.96 29.43
C LYS A 15 1.14 -29.71 28.89
N VAL A 16 1.51 -29.73 27.61
CA VAL A 16 2.03 -28.55 26.93
C VAL A 16 0.96 -27.47 27.09
N PRO A 17 1.24 -26.31 27.70
CA PRO A 17 0.22 -25.29 27.85
C PRO A 17 -0.28 -24.91 26.46
N LYS A 18 -1.59 -25.06 26.23
CA LYS A 18 -2.25 -24.57 25.01
C LYS A 18 -1.89 -23.10 24.89
N GLN A 19 -0.99 -22.76 23.97
CA GLN A 19 -0.65 -21.38 23.69
C GLN A 19 -1.95 -20.64 23.43
N ALA A 20 -2.26 -19.63 24.25
CA ALA A 20 -3.42 -18.80 24.07
C ALA A 20 -3.43 -18.29 22.63
N LYS A 21 -4.55 -18.48 21.93
CA LYS A 21 -4.72 -18.06 20.54
C LYS A 21 -4.48 -16.55 20.48
N ARG A 22 -3.31 -16.13 19.98
CA ARG A 22 -2.94 -14.71 19.90
C ARG A 22 -4.00 -14.00 19.09
N GLU A 23 -4.58 -12.95 19.64
CA GLU A 23 -5.50 -12.09 18.90
C GLU A 23 -4.77 -11.51 17.70
N LYS A 24 -5.38 -11.63 16.52
CA LYS A 24 -4.80 -11.11 15.29
C LYS A 24 -4.92 -9.60 15.32
N LYS A 25 -3.82 -8.91 15.60
CA LYS A 25 -3.77 -7.45 15.49
C LYS A 25 -3.80 -7.06 14.01
N VAL A 26 -4.97 -6.64 13.54
CA VAL A 26 -5.15 -6.20 12.15
C VAL A 26 -4.57 -4.79 11.99
N MET A 27 -3.63 -4.63 11.04
CA MET A 27 -3.02 -3.35 10.70
C MET A 27 -3.78 -2.68 9.55
N THR A 28 -3.88 -1.35 9.58
CA THR A 28 -4.48 -0.57 8.49
C THR A 28 -3.59 -0.62 7.23
N PRO A 29 -4.17 -0.50 6.02
CA PRO A 29 -3.40 -0.50 4.76
C PRO A 29 -2.28 0.56 4.73
N VAL A 30 -2.55 1.76 5.26
CA VAL A 30 -1.55 2.85 5.35
C VAL A 30 -0.34 2.44 6.22
N LYS A 31 -0.59 1.75 7.34
CA LYS A 31 0.50 1.30 8.22
C LYS A 31 1.30 0.16 7.61
N LYS A 32 0.67 -0.66 6.76
CA LYS A 32 1.37 -1.65 5.92
C LYS A 32 2.25 -0.98 4.87
N LEU A 33 1.81 0.12 4.24
CA LEU A 33 2.66 0.88 3.30
C LEU A 33 3.90 1.45 3.99
N GLN A 34 3.75 2.08 5.16
CA GLN A 34 4.89 2.60 5.91
C GLN A 34 5.92 1.52 6.26
N LEU A 35 5.46 0.29 6.52
CA LEU A 35 6.33 -0.86 6.74
C LEU A 35 7.09 -1.25 5.45
N LEU A 36 6.40 -1.23 4.31
CA LEU A 36 6.99 -1.54 3.00
C LEU A 36 8.02 -0.48 2.58
N ASP A 37 7.78 0.79 2.87
CA ASP A 37 8.75 1.86 2.63
C ASP A 37 10.02 1.68 3.46
N LYS A 38 9.89 1.22 4.72
CA LYS A 38 11.05 0.88 5.56
C LYS A 38 11.84 -0.31 5.02
N LEU A 39 11.16 -1.29 4.42
CA LEU A 39 11.79 -2.44 3.77
C LEU A 39 12.52 -2.08 2.47
N LYS A 40 11.99 -1.13 1.70
CA LYS A 40 12.68 -0.58 0.51
C LYS A 40 13.97 0.17 0.87
N GLY A 41 14.07 0.65 2.11
CA GLY A 41 15.29 1.18 2.68
C GLY A 41 16.32 0.10 3.04
N VAL A 42 16.92 0.23 4.22
CA VAL A 42 18.01 -0.67 4.70
C VAL A 42 17.53 -1.62 5.81
N GLN A 43 16.25 -1.61 6.17
CA GLN A 43 15.77 -2.46 7.26
C GLN A 43 15.51 -3.89 6.78
N SER A 44 15.98 -4.86 7.57
CA SER A 44 15.73 -6.27 7.32
C SER A 44 14.32 -6.67 7.76
N PHE A 45 13.78 -7.72 7.13
CA PHE A 45 12.47 -8.29 7.49
C PHE A 45 12.33 -8.65 8.97
N ALA A 46 13.42 -9.13 9.60
CA ALA A 46 13.42 -9.50 11.01
C ALA A 46 13.34 -8.28 11.93
N ALA A 47 14.08 -7.22 11.62
CA ALA A 47 14.04 -5.96 12.37
C ALA A 47 12.64 -5.32 12.30
N CYS A 48 12.08 -5.22 11.09
CA CYS A 48 10.71 -4.75 10.90
C CYS A 48 9.69 -5.62 11.67
N GLY A 49 9.92 -6.93 11.77
CA GLY A 49 9.06 -7.88 12.47
C GLY A 49 9.02 -7.63 13.97
N GLN A 50 10.18 -7.33 14.54
CA GLN A 50 10.32 -6.98 15.96
C GLN A 50 9.69 -5.62 16.26
N ASP A 51 9.98 -4.59 15.47
CA ASP A 51 9.47 -3.22 15.67
C ASP A 51 7.93 -3.15 15.65
N TYR A 52 7.31 -3.94 14.78
CA TYR A 52 5.85 -3.94 14.61
C TYR A 52 5.16 -5.09 15.34
N GLY A 53 5.91 -6.01 15.96
CA GLY A 53 5.39 -7.16 16.69
C GLY A 53 4.55 -8.12 15.83
N ILE A 54 4.84 -8.19 14.52
CA ILE A 54 4.05 -8.94 13.54
C ILE A 54 4.86 -10.07 12.91
N ASN A 55 4.24 -11.24 12.88
CA ASN A 55 4.72 -12.39 12.12
C ASN A 55 4.05 -12.34 10.75
N GLY A 56 4.83 -12.34 9.67
CA GLY A 56 4.29 -12.36 8.30
C GLY A 56 4.64 -11.16 7.43
N ILE A 57 5.74 -10.45 7.72
CA ILE A 57 6.20 -9.34 6.88
C ILE A 57 6.50 -9.79 5.44
N CYS A 58 7.00 -11.02 5.25
CA CYS A 58 7.20 -11.59 3.92
C CYS A 58 5.90 -11.62 3.08
N LEU A 59 4.77 -11.97 3.71
CA LEU A 59 3.46 -11.98 3.03
C LEU A 59 3.02 -10.55 2.69
N LEU A 60 3.24 -9.59 3.60
CA LEU A 60 2.93 -8.18 3.32
C LEU A 60 3.74 -7.63 2.14
N HIS A 61 4.99 -8.04 2.00
CA HIS A 61 5.84 -7.66 0.86
C HIS A 61 5.36 -8.31 -0.45
N GLN A 62 4.86 -9.54 -0.40
CA GLN A 62 4.28 -10.19 -1.57
C GLN A 62 2.98 -9.50 -2.03
N GLU A 63 2.14 -9.05 -1.09
CA GLU A 63 0.89 -8.33 -1.34
C GLU A 63 1.10 -6.80 -1.51
N GLU A 64 2.32 -6.32 -1.71
CA GLU A 64 2.63 -4.87 -1.77
C GLU A 64 1.76 -4.12 -2.78
N LYS A 65 1.57 -4.69 -3.97
CA LYS A 65 0.77 -4.05 -5.04
C LYS A 65 -0.69 -3.90 -4.64
N ASP A 66 -1.25 -4.92 -4.03
CA ASP A 66 -2.65 -4.91 -3.60
C ASP A 66 -2.87 -3.94 -2.45
N ILE A 67 -1.88 -3.79 -1.56
CA ILE A 67 -1.90 -2.79 -0.50
C ILE A 67 -1.82 -1.37 -1.08
N HIS A 68 -0.95 -1.12 -2.06
CA HIS A 68 -0.89 0.18 -2.75
C HIS A 68 -2.22 0.51 -3.45
N ASN A 69 -2.79 -0.46 -4.18
CA ASN A 69 -4.08 -0.30 -4.85
C ASN A 69 -5.20 -0.02 -3.84
N ALA A 70 -5.24 -0.76 -2.73
CA ALA A 70 -6.22 -0.53 -1.69
C ALA A 70 -6.11 0.89 -1.13
N VAL A 71 -4.90 1.41 -0.90
CA VAL A 71 -4.73 2.80 -0.43
C VAL A 71 -5.15 3.81 -1.50
N ALA A 72 -4.78 3.61 -2.76
CA ALA A 72 -5.17 4.49 -3.87
C ALA A 72 -6.70 4.54 -4.07
N LEU A 73 -7.39 3.41 -3.90
CA LEU A 73 -8.86 3.34 -3.98
C LEU A 73 -9.55 4.02 -2.79
N ASN A 74 -8.94 3.96 -1.61
CA ASN A 74 -9.46 4.62 -0.41
C ASN A 74 -9.07 6.11 -0.33
N ASP A 75 -8.33 6.63 -1.30
CA ASP A 75 -8.01 8.06 -1.35
C ASP A 75 -9.29 8.88 -1.65
N PRO A 76 -9.59 9.93 -0.86
CA PRO A 76 -10.80 10.74 -1.07
C PRO A 76 -10.88 11.40 -2.46
N SER A 77 -9.74 11.62 -3.13
CA SER A 77 -9.70 12.09 -4.51
C SER A 77 -10.26 11.04 -5.47
N SER A 78 -9.93 9.77 -5.25
CA SER A 78 -10.41 8.64 -6.05
C SER A 78 -11.94 8.51 -5.97
N ALA A 79 -12.53 8.71 -4.78
CA ALA A 79 -13.98 8.70 -4.61
C ALA A 79 -14.68 9.86 -5.36
N LYS A 80 -14.09 11.06 -5.37
CA LYS A 80 -14.61 12.22 -6.12
C LYS A 80 -14.54 12.00 -7.64
N VAL A 81 -13.48 11.35 -8.12
CA VAL A 81 -13.31 11.03 -9.54
C VAL A 81 -14.32 9.97 -9.98
N ALA A 82 -14.57 8.94 -9.15
CA ALA A 82 -15.55 7.90 -9.47
C ALA A 82 -17.01 8.40 -9.47
N ALA A 83 -17.33 9.38 -8.62
CA ALA A 83 -18.67 9.97 -8.55
C ALA A 83 -18.96 10.94 -9.70
N ASN A 84 -17.94 11.56 -10.28
CA ASN A 84 -18.09 12.52 -11.36
C ASN A 84 -17.80 11.85 -12.71
N VAL A 85 -18.85 11.53 -13.48
CA VAL A 85 -18.69 11.20 -14.90
C VAL A 85 -18.23 12.46 -15.62
N ARG A 86 -16.90 12.60 -15.79
CA ARG A 86 -16.34 13.72 -16.53
C ARG A 86 -16.72 13.58 -18.00
N ASP A 87 -17.23 14.65 -18.56
CA ASP A 87 -17.57 14.69 -19.98
C ASP A 87 -16.32 14.38 -20.84
N THR A 88 -16.48 13.49 -21.82
CA THR A 88 -15.36 13.02 -22.64
C THR A 88 -14.78 14.13 -23.53
N ALA A 89 -15.59 15.10 -23.97
CA ALA A 89 -15.10 16.25 -24.71
C ALA A 89 -14.27 17.16 -23.79
N MET A 90 -14.71 17.37 -22.54
CA MET A 90 -13.94 18.14 -21.54
C MET A 90 -12.57 17.52 -21.26
N VAL A 91 -12.48 16.20 -21.08
CA VAL A 91 -11.19 15.50 -20.87
C VAL A 91 -10.26 15.64 -22.08
N LYS A 92 -10.79 15.57 -23.30
CA LYS A 92 -10.00 15.76 -24.53
C LYS A 92 -9.47 17.19 -24.64
N MET A 93 -10.31 18.17 -24.33
CA MET A 93 -9.96 19.59 -24.33
C MET A 93 -8.86 19.90 -23.31
N GLU A 94 -8.97 19.39 -22.07
CA GLU A 94 -7.93 19.56 -21.05
C GLU A 94 -6.60 18.95 -21.46
N LYS A 95 -6.61 17.75 -22.08
CA LYS A 95 -5.38 17.13 -22.59
C LYS A 95 -4.73 17.97 -23.68
N ALA A 96 -5.52 18.48 -24.63
CA ALA A 96 -5.02 19.36 -25.68
C ALA A 96 -4.44 20.66 -25.11
N LEU A 97 -5.12 21.24 -24.11
CA LEU A 97 -4.65 22.43 -23.42
C LEU A 97 -3.35 22.18 -22.65
N ASN A 98 -3.22 21.04 -21.95
CA ASN A 98 -1.98 20.68 -21.27
C ASN A 98 -0.80 20.57 -22.23
N ILE A 99 -0.99 19.90 -23.37
CA ILE A 99 0.04 19.79 -24.41
C ILE A 99 0.43 21.19 -24.91
N TRP A 100 -0.56 22.05 -25.16
CA TRP A 100 -0.31 23.43 -25.59
C TRP A 100 0.45 24.25 -24.54
N ILE A 101 0.12 24.10 -23.26
CA ILE A 101 0.82 24.76 -22.14
C ILE A 101 2.27 24.26 -22.02
N GLU A 102 2.49 22.95 -22.15
CA GLU A 102 3.83 22.34 -22.11
C GLU A 102 4.71 22.87 -23.24
N ASP A 103 4.16 22.96 -24.45
CA ASP A 103 4.82 23.55 -25.62
C ASP A 103 5.17 25.03 -25.39
N PHE A 104 4.22 25.82 -24.87
CA PHE A 104 4.44 27.24 -24.56
C PHE A 104 5.49 27.47 -23.45
N ASN A 105 5.51 26.60 -22.43
CA ASN A 105 6.49 26.65 -21.35
C ASN A 105 7.91 26.36 -21.87
N CYS A 106 8.06 25.49 -22.87
CA CYS A 106 9.34 25.27 -23.56
C CYS A 106 9.85 26.54 -24.26
N HIS A 107 8.94 27.43 -24.67
CA HIS A 107 9.25 28.70 -25.32
C HIS A 107 9.39 29.89 -24.35
N HIS A 108 9.49 29.65 -23.03
CA HIS A 108 9.72 30.65 -21.97
C HIS A 108 8.79 31.88 -22.00
N THR A 109 7.57 31.72 -22.55
CA THR A 109 6.61 32.82 -22.61
C THR A 109 5.66 32.74 -21.41
N PRO A 110 5.54 33.82 -20.59
CA PRO A 110 4.67 33.78 -19.41
C PRO A 110 3.20 33.70 -19.84
N LEU A 111 2.58 32.55 -19.58
CA LEU A 111 1.15 32.33 -19.80
C LEU A 111 0.34 33.10 -18.74
N SER A 112 -0.20 34.26 -19.13
CA SER A 112 -1.22 34.96 -18.33
C SER A 112 -2.58 34.32 -18.52
N GLN A 113 -3.36 34.21 -17.44
CA GLN A 113 -4.73 33.64 -17.42
C GLN A 113 -5.65 34.23 -18.50
N LYS A 114 -5.42 35.49 -18.90
CA LYS A 114 -6.18 36.16 -19.96
C LYS A 114 -6.04 35.47 -21.33
N PHE A 115 -4.84 35.00 -21.68
CA PHE A 115 -4.59 34.31 -22.94
C PHE A 115 -5.23 32.92 -23.01
N ILE A 116 -5.42 32.26 -21.85
CA ILE A 116 -6.06 30.94 -21.75
C ILE A 116 -7.56 31.04 -21.99
N CYS A 117 -8.19 32.13 -21.57
CA CYS A 117 -9.63 32.37 -21.77
C CYS A 117 -9.95 32.98 -23.15
N GLU A 118 -9.08 33.81 -23.72
CA GLU A 118 -9.31 34.52 -24.98
C GLU A 118 -9.06 33.69 -26.25
N SER A 119 -8.26 32.63 -26.18
CA SER A 119 -7.98 31.76 -27.35
C SER A 119 -9.18 30.87 -27.73
N GLN A 120 -10.30 30.98 -27.03
CA GLN A 120 -11.60 30.43 -27.39
C GLN A 120 -12.56 31.56 -27.82
N GLY A 121 -12.29 32.19 -28.97
CA GLY A 121 -13.18 33.16 -29.63
C GLY A 121 -14.28 32.49 -30.47
N PRO A 122 -15.39 33.18 -30.79
CA PRO A 122 -16.64 32.57 -31.26
C PRO A 122 -16.55 32.04 -32.69
N VAL A 123 -17.22 30.90 -32.92
CA VAL A 123 -17.41 30.23 -34.22
C VAL A 123 -18.25 31.07 -35.16
#